data_AF-A0A4Z0Y6Z1-F1
#
_entry.id   AF-A0A4Z0Y6Z1-F1
#
_cell.length_a   1.000
_cell.length_b   1.000
_cell.length_c   1.000
_cell.angle_alpha   90.00
_cell.angle_beta   90.00
_cell.angle_gamma   90.00
#
_symmetry.space_group_name_H-M   'P 1'
#
loop_
_entity.id
_entity.type
_entity.pdbx_description
1 polymer ?
#
loop_
_entity_poly.entity_id
_entity_poly.type
_entity_poly.pdbx_seq_one_letter_code
_entity_poly.pdbx_strand_id
1 'polypeptide(L)'
;MTYNGHLNSLLGFMPRRNIFLPTLCIVLLIAVWTWRLPNPRSYPRPSVDWFESKSSSPASSSSSSSSSSSSSSSPSLPPSSSSSPKTTHSPPVQDQDRQSSSAAPHLLSIPGNEVDLSQPDAPFVGWPLKRVCDEATWVEGLVYICDNNSGGIGNIRNYIQTCIRYALEAGATGLTIPKIRKRSEKDLADLFTEFLPFSYMFDEQHFRDAFNTNCPQITLYDDVKAIP
;
A
#
# COMPACT_ATOMS: atom_id res chain seq x y z
N MET A 1 -46.27 -14.96 41.39
CA MET A 1 -46.95 -14.88 40.08
C MET A 1 -45.88 -14.74 39.01
N THR A 2 -45.59 -15.84 38.35
CA THR A 2 -44.54 -16.04 37.33
C THR A 2 -45.15 -15.78 35.95
N TYR A 3 -44.62 -14.83 35.18
CA TYR A 3 -44.95 -14.67 33.77
C TYR A 3 -43.77 -15.17 32.92
N ASN A 4 -43.96 -16.36 32.34
CA ASN A 4 -43.16 -16.87 31.22
C ASN A 4 -43.86 -16.43 29.92
N GLY A 5 -43.15 -15.68 29.08
CA GLY A 5 -43.65 -15.18 27.80
C GLY A 5 -42.66 -15.45 26.66
N HIS A 6 -42.79 -16.64 26.08
CA HIS A 6 -42.68 -16.95 24.64
C HIS A 6 -41.81 -16.04 23.75
N LEU A 7 -40.52 -16.40 23.58
CA LEU A 7 -39.69 -15.95 22.45
C LEU A 7 -39.85 -16.93 21.28
N ASN A 8 -40.80 -16.64 20.39
CA ASN A 8 -40.92 -17.31 19.09
C ASN A 8 -40.36 -16.42 17.98
N SER A 9 -39.24 -16.86 17.41
CA SER A 9 -38.87 -16.86 15.99
C SER A 9 -39.51 -15.79 15.09
N LEU A 10 -38.75 -14.73 14.81
CA LEU A 10 -38.91 -13.89 13.62
C LEU A 10 -37.70 -14.09 12.71
N LEU A 11 -37.62 -15.28 12.10
CA LEU A 11 -36.88 -15.46 10.86
C LEU A 11 -37.72 -14.84 9.74
N GLY A 12 -37.33 -13.65 9.30
CA GLY A 12 -37.89 -12.97 8.15
C GLY A 12 -37.73 -13.84 6.90
N PHE A 13 -38.83 -14.48 6.50
CA PHE A 13 -38.97 -15.17 5.22
C PHE A 13 -38.99 -14.10 4.12
N MET A 14 -37.83 -13.75 3.56
CA MET A 14 -37.80 -13.00 2.32
C MET A 14 -38.41 -13.86 1.21
N PRO A 15 -39.38 -13.36 0.43
CA PRO A 15 -39.95 -14.09 -0.68
C PRO A 15 -38.84 -14.44 -1.69
N ARG A 16 -38.62 -15.74 -1.92
CA ARG A 16 -37.84 -16.27 -3.05
C ARG A 16 -38.49 -15.84 -4.38
N ARG A 17 -38.34 -14.57 -4.76
CA ARG A 17 -38.65 -14.12 -6.12
C ARG A 17 -37.39 -14.26 -6.96
N ASN A 18 -37.38 -15.35 -7.72
CA ASN A 18 -36.72 -15.47 -9.01
C ASN A 18 -35.17 -15.50 -9.02
N ILE A 19 -34.58 -16.38 -8.21
CA ILE A 19 -33.15 -16.77 -8.31
C ILE A 19 -32.77 -17.34 -9.69
N PHE A 20 -33.74 -17.81 -10.47
CA PHE A 20 -33.51 -18.38 -11.80
C PHE A 20 -32.96 -17.37 -12.80
N LEU A 21 -33.39 -16.12 -12.74
CA LEU A 21 -32.93 -15.10 -13.68
C LEU A 21 -31.45 -14.73 -13.49
N PRO A 22 -30.96 -14.38 -12.27
CA PRO A 22 -29.54 -14.09 -12.08
C PRO A 22 -28.66 -15.32 -12.29
N THR A 23 -29.11 -16.52 -11.92
CA THR A 23 -28.33 -17.75 -12.14
C THR A 23 -28.21 -18.08 -13.63
N LEU A 24 -29.28 -17.93 -14.42
CA LEU A 24 -29.24 -18.12 -15.87
C LEU A 24 -28.32 -17.10 -16.56
N CYS A 25 -28.35 -15.82 -16.14
CA CYS A 25 -27.43 -14.81 -16.64
C CYS A 25 -25.96 -15.18 -16.38
N ILE A 26 -25.62 -15.65 -15.18
CA ILE A 26 -24.25 -16.08 -14.83
C ILE A 26 -23.82 -17.28 -15.68
N VAL A 27 -24.68 -18.29 -15.84
CA VAL A 27 -24.38 -19.49 -16.64
C VAL A 27 -24.16 -19.12 -18.11
N LEU A 28 -24.97 -18.23 -18.68
CA LEU A 28 -24.80 -17.75 -20.05
C LEU A 28 -23.51 -16.95 -20.23
N LEU A 29 -23.15 -16.10 -19.27
CA LEU A 29 -21.88 -15.36 -19.32
C LEU A 29 -20.68 -16.30 -19.30
N ILE A 30 -20.70 -17.34 -18.45
CA ILE A 30 -19.66 -18.37 -18.41
C ILE A 30 -19.60 -19.13 -19.73
N ALA A 31 -20.74 -19.55 -20.30
CA ALA A 31 -20.79 -20.26 -21.56
C ALA A 31 -20.27 -19.42 -22.74
N VAL A 32 -20.61 -18.14 -22.81
CA VAL A 32 -20.09 -17.22 -23.83
C VAL A 32 -18.58 -17.03 -23.66
N TRP A 33 -18.10 -16.88 -22.43
CA TRP A 33 -16.67 -16.77 -22.15
C TRP A 33 -15.90 -18.03 -22.54
N THR A 34 -16.41 -19.22 -22.20
CA THR A 34 -15.74 -20.48 -22.55
C THR A 34 -15.76 -20.76 -24.05
N TRP A 35 -16.82 -20.36 -24.76
CA TRP A 35 -16.90 -20.49 -26.22
C TRP A 35 -16.05 -19.47 -26.98
N ARG A 36 -15.78 -18.30 -26.39
CA ARG A 36 -14.90 -17.28 -26.97
C ARG A 36 -13.42 -17.52 -26.74
N LEU A 37 -13.02 -18.47 -25.91
CA LEU A 37 -11.60 -18.81 -25.78
C LEU A 37 -11.14 -19.56 -27.03
N PRO A 38 -10.15 -19.04 -27.77
CA PRO A 38 -9.54 -19.76 -28.88
C PRO A 38 -8.99 -21.10 -28.38
N ASN A 39 -9.16 -22.13 -29.22
CA ASN A 39 -8.66 -23.49 -29.05
C ASN A 39 -7.33 -23.52 -28.24
N PRO A 40 -7.23 -24.29 -27.13
CA PRO A 40 -6.04 -24.35 -26.28
C PRO A 40 -4.78 -24.89 -26.99
N ARG A 41 -4.91 -25.31 -28.25
CA ARG A 41 -3.79 -25.66 -29.14
C ARG A 41 -2.98 -24.45 -29.63
N SER A 42 -3.42 -23.23 -29.34
CA SER A 42 -2.80 -22.00 -29.85
C SER A 42 -1.88 -21.29 -28.85
N TYR A 43 -1.77 -21.78 -27.61
CA TYR A 43 -0.82 -21.23 -26.65
C TYR A 43 0.56 -21.85 -26.91
N PRO A 44 1.57 -21.07 -27.34
CA PRO A 44 2.94 -21.54 -27.31
C PRO A 44 3.29 -21.88 -25.86
N ARG A 45 3.79 -23.10 -25.63
CA ARG A 45 4.34 -23.47 -24.32
C ARG A 45 5.41 -22.44 -23.95
N PRO A 46 5.46 -21.94 -22.71
CA PRO A 46 6.60 -21.16 -22.25
C PRO A 46 7.85 -22.04 -22.40
N SER A 47 8.84 -21.56 -23.15
CA SER A 47 10.13 -22.26 -23.29
C SER A 47 10.83 -22.27 -21.93
N VAL A 48 11.46 -23.40 -21.63
CA VAL A 48 12.07 -23.70 -20.33
C VAL A 48 13.46 -23.04 -20.20
N ASP A 49 13.82 -22.16 -21.14
CA ASP A 49 15.19 -21.68 -21.32
C ASP A 49 15.58 -20.53 -20.37
N TRP A 50 14.69 -20.12 -19.46
CA TRP A 50 14.94 -18.99 -18.54
C TRP A 50 15.75 -19.34 -17.29
N PHE A 51 16.05 -20.62 -17.05
CA PHE A 51 16.74 -21.08 -15.82
C PHE A 51 18.18 -21.58 -16.01
N GLU A 52 18.80 -21.37 -17.17
CA GLU A 52 20.22 -21.70 -17.39
C GLU A 52 21.11 -20.46 -17.50
N SER A 53 21.25 -19.77 -16.37
CA SER A 53 22.43 -18.93 -16.14
C SER A 53 23.62 -19.85 -15.83
N LYS A 54 24.52 -19.97 -16.81
CA LYS A 54 25.85 -20.59 -16.70
C LYS A 54 26.58 -20.14 -15.42
N SER A 55 26.89 -21.11 -14.57
CA SER A 55 28.06 -21.06 -13.69
C SER A 55 28.77 -22.44 -13.67
N SER A 56 29.60 -22.65 -14.68
CA SER A 56 30.84 -23.44 -14.58
C SER A 56 31.74 -22.78 -13.52
N SER A 57 32.34 -23.41 -12.50
CA SER A 57 32.87 -24.77 -12.27
C SER A 57 33.13 -24.94 -10.74
N PRO A 58 33.90 -25.94 -10.27
CA PRO A 58 33.65 -27.38 -10.25
C PRO A 58 33.50 -27.92 -8.81
N ALA A 59 33.07 -29.19 -8.75
CA ALA A 59 32.85 -29.98 -7.55
C ALA A 59 34.10 -30.16 -6.66
N SER A 60 33.87 -30.12 -5.35
CA SER A 60 34.60 -30.95 -4.38
C SER A 60 33.62 -31.43 -3.31
N SER A 61 33.34 -32.73 -3.36
CA SER A 61 32.59 -33.50 -2.40
C SER A 61 33.41 -33.78 -1.13
N SER A 62 32.80 -33.60 0.04
CA SER A 62 33.10 -34.47 1.20
C SER A 62 31.94 -34.42 2.19
N SER A 63 31.24 -35.56 2.28
CA SER A 63 30.30 -35.94 3.32
C SER A 63 31.01 -36.27 4.63
N SER A 64 30.46 -35.87 5.77
CA SER A 64 30.36 -36.73 6.95
C SER A 64 29.49 -36.09 8.04
N SER A 65 28.80 -36.98 8.73
CA SER A 65 27.70 -36.81 9.66
C SER A 65 28.11 -36.55 11.11
N SER A 66 27.07 -36.18 11.88
CA SER A 66 26.75 -36.56 13.27
C SER A 66 27.34 -35.82 14.48
N SER A 67 26.38 -35.57 15.40
CA SER A 67 26.41 -35.70 16.87
C SER A 67 26.87 -34.53 17.76
N SER A 68 25.84 -33.91 18.38
CA SER A 68 25.63 -33.69 19.83
C SER A 68 26.76 -33.12 20.71
N SER A 69 26.43 -32.04 21.43
CA SER A 69 26.36 -31.93 22.91
C SER A 69 26.79 -30.57 23.46
N SER A 70 25.90 -30.00 24.27
CA SER A 70 26.09 -29.15 25.46
C SER A 70 27.46 -28.55 25.77
N SER A 71 27.51 -27.23 26.02
CA SER A 71 27.81 -26.67 27.36
C SER A 71 28.01 -25.15 27.31
N SER A 72 27.20 -24.44 28.10
CA SER A 72 27.54 -23.32 28.99
C SER A 72 28.88 -22.57 28.79
N SER A 73 28.81 -21.23 28.70
CA SER A 73 29.68 -20.28 29.42
C SER A 73 29.24 -18.82 29.18
N SER A 74 28.82 -18.13 30.24
CA SER A 74 28.89 -16.66 30.35
C SER A 74 30.36 -16.20 30.44
N PRO A 75 30.69 -14.94 30.12
CA PRO A 75 30.94 -13.99 31.21
C PRO A 75 30.62 -12.49 30.93
N SER A 76 30.18 -11.82 31.99
CA SER A 76 30.65 -10.53 32.53
C SER A 76 30.55 -9.20 31.72
N LEU A 77 29.68 -8.31 32.22
CA LEU A 77 29.82 -6.84 32.33
C LEU A 77 31.07 -6.47 33.20
N PRO A 78 31.59 -5.21 33.30
CA PRO A 78 30.89 -3.88 33.30
C PRO A 78 31.78 -2.73 32.71
N PRO A 79 31.71 -1.42 33.10
CA PRO A 79 30.61 -0.55 33.55
C PRO A 79 30.42 0.76 32.71
N SER A 80 29.28 1.40 32.98
CA SER A 80 28.89 2.83 32.88
C SER A 80 29.95 3.93 32.68
N SER A 81 29.66 4.95 31.87
CA SER A 81 29.34 6.33 32.33
C SER A 81 29.13 7.33 31.18
N SER A 82 28.26 8.29 31.49
CA SER A 82 27.77 9.45 30.76
C SER A 82 28.80 10.56 30.48
N SER A 83 28.70 11.27 29.35
CA SER A 83 28.62 12.75 29.25
C SER A 83 28.94 13.28 27.84
N SER A 84 28.01 14.06 27.26
CA SER A 84 28.28 15.09 26.22
C SER A 84 28.62 16.43 26.93
N PRO A 85 28.85 17.59 26.26
CA PRO A 85 29.07 17.89 24.84
C PRO A 85 30.23 18.90 24.56
N LYS A 86 30.35 19.29 23.27
CA LYS A 86 30.70 20.66 22.76
C LYS A 86 32.17 20.92 22.40
N THR A 87 32.46 21.11 21.11
CA THR A 87 32.90 22.42 20.56
C THR A 87 33.11 22.42 19.02
N THR A 88 32.59 23.50 18.45
CA THR A 88 32.69 24.11 17.12
C THR A 88 34.11 24.21 16.55
N HIS A 89 34.29 24.00 15.24
CA HIS A 89 35.10 24.87 14.34
C HIS A 89 35.13 24.37 12.87
N SER A 90 34.64 25.23 11.97
CA SER A 90 35.12 25.43 10.57
C SER A 90 35.66 26.87 10.49
N PRO A 91 36.26 27.41 9.40
CA PRO A 91 36.69 26.90 8.07
C PRO A 91 38.16 27.37 7.76
N PRO A 92 38.67 27.76 6.55
CA PRO A 92 38.26 27.59 5.12
C PRO A 92 39.43 27.14 4.16
N VAL A 93 39.19 27.11 2.82
CA VAL A 93 40.04 27.65 1.72
C VAL A 93 40.25 26.74 0.45
N GLN A 94 39.79 27.30 -0.69
CA GLN A 94 40.29 27.32 -2.09
C GLN A 94 39.92 26.30 -3.20
N ASP A 95 39.59 26.95 -4.34
CA ASP A 95 39.31 26.52 -5.72
C ASP A 95 40.38 25.66 -6.39
N GLN A 96 39.98 24.86 -7.39
CA GLN A 96 40.62 24.89 -8.71
C GLN A 96 39.80 24.19 -9.80
N ASP A 97 39.69 24.90 -10.92
CA ASP A 97 39.12 24.53 -12.21
C ASP A 97 39.73 23.26 -12.84
N ARG A 98 38.90 22.48 -13.54
CA ARG A 98 39.35 21.78 -14.76
C ARG A 98 38.20 21.56 -15.75
N GLN A 99 38.38 22.13 -16.93
CA GLN A 99 37.43 22.21 -18.04
C GLN A 99 37.74 21.16 -19.15
N SER A 100 36.73 20.93 -20.01
CA SER A 100 36.69 20.15 -21.27
C SER A 100 36.44 18.63 -21.15
N SER A 101 35.50 18.00 -21.87
CA SER A 101 35.13 18.24 -23.27
C SER A 101 33.82 17.55 -23.73
N SER A 102 33.09 18.24 -24.64
CA SER A 102 32.27 17.78 -25.79
C SER A 102 31.00 16.93 -25.61
N ALA A 103 29.81 17.48 -25.92
CA ALA A 103 29.15 17.38 -27.24
C ALA A 103 27.65 17.80 -27.23
N ALA A 104 27.19 18.27 -28.41
CA ALA A 104 25.83 18.60 -28.88
C ALA A 104 25.25 20.02 -28.61
N PRO A 105 24.78 20.73 -29.65
CA PRO A 105 24.30 22.11 -29.55
C PRO A 105 22.94 22.14 -28.86
N HIS A 106 22.83 23.03 -27.88
CA HIS A 106 21.60 23.42 -27.23
C HIS A 106 20.49 23.71 -28.25
N LEU A 107 19.55 22.77 -28.40
CA LEU A 107 18.17 23.17 -28.64
C LEU A 107 17.75 23.98 -27.41
N LEU A 108 17.32 25.21 -27.67
CA LEU A 108 16.90 26.17 -26.67
C LEU A 108 15.82 25.54 -25.77
N SER A 109 16.23 25.05 -24.60
CA SER A 109 15.31 24.71 -23.52
C SER A 109 14.57 26.01 -23.16
N ILE A 110 13.28 26.04 -23.44
CA ILE A 110 12.38 27.01 -22.82
C ILE A 110 12.60 26.89 -21.31
N PRO A 111 12.77 27.99 -20.54
CA PRO A 111 12.88 27.92 -19.10
C PRO A 111 11.51 27.57 -18.52
N GLY A 112 11.21 26.27 -18.55
CA GLY A 112 10.07 25.63 -17.95
C GLY A 112 10.63 24.43 -17.19
N ASN A 113 10.71 24.57 -15.86
CA ASN A 113 11.12 23.52 -14.95
C ASN A 113 10.31 22.25 -15.24
N GLU A 114 10.91 21.28 -15.91
CA GLU A 114 10.34 19.93 -16.02
C GLU A 114 10.49 19.30 -14.64
N VAL A 115 9.43 19.38 -13.84
CA VAL A 115 9.39 18.79 -12.50
C VAL A 115 9.42 17.28 -12.66
N ASP A 116 10.56 16.68 -12.35
CA ASP A 116 10.69 15.23 -12.32
C ASP A 116 9.94 14.65 -11.11
N LEU A 117 8.73 14.16 -11.37
CA LEU A 117 7.86 13.53 -10.37
C LEU A 117 8.35 12.16 -9.90
N SER A 118 9.44 11.64 -10.48
CA SER A 118 10.05 10.39 -10.02
C SER A 118 10.93 10.57 -8.78
N GLN A 119 11.29 11.81 -8.44
CA GLN A 119 12.12 12.11 -7.29
C GLN A 119 11.35 11.93 -5.96
N PRO A 120 11.98 11.39 -4.90
CA PRO A 120 11.33 11.23 -3.59
C PRO A 120 10.86 12.54 -2.96
N ASP A 121 11.52 13.65 -3.27
CA ASP A 121 11.25 15.01 -2.78
C ASP A 121 10.49 15.87 -3.80
N ALA A 122 9.94 15.25 -4.86
CA ALA A 122 9.11 15.95 -5.82
C ALA A 122 7.92 16.64 -5.12
N PRO A 123 7.54 17.85 -5.55
CA PRO A 123 6.43 18.57 -4.93
C PRO A 123 5.11 17.81 -5.12
N PHE A 124 4.22 17.93 -4.13
CA PHE A 124 2.87 17.39 -4.25
C PHE A 124 2.10 18.11 -5.37
N VAL A 125 1.47 17.31 -6.25
CA VAL A 125 0.65 17.81 -7.36
C VAL A 125 -0.82 17.57 -7.03
N GLY A 126 -1.53 18.64 -6.64
CA GLY A 126 -2.93 18.54 -6.16
C GLY A 126 -4.01 18.49 -7.24
N TRP A 127 -3.74 19.00 -8.45
CA TRP A 127 -4.76 19.11 -9.51
C TRP A 127 -5.42 17.76 -9.91
N PRO A 128 -4.75 16.59 -9.88
CA PRO A 128 -5.40 15.32 -10.22
C PRO A 128 -6.47 14.94 -9.20
N LEU A 129 -6.22 15.17 -7.90
CA LEU A 129 -7.21 14.97 -6.84
C LEU A 129 -8.38 15.93 -7.05
N LYS A 130 -8.08 17.21 -7.30
CA LYS A 130 -9.10 18.22 -7.55
C LYS A 130 -10.01 17.84 -8.71
N ARG A 131 -9.43 17.44 -9.84
CA ARG A 131 -10.20 17.04 -11.02
C ARG A 131 -11.13 15.87 -10.72
N VAL A 132 -10.64 14.82 -10.07
CA VAL A 132 -11.48 13.64 -9.74
C VAL A 132 -12.64 14.04 -8.81
N CYS A 133 -12.41 14.95 -7.87
CA CYS A 133 -13.47 15.46 -7.01
C CYS A 133 -14.48 16.36 -7.76
N ASP A 134 -14.01 17.23 -8.64
CA ASP A 134 -14.87 18.09 -9.46
C ASP A 134 -15.75 17.27 -10.43
N GLU A 135 -15.27 16.10 -10.87
CA GLU A 135 -15.97 15.17 -11.77
C GLU A 135 -16.91 14.18 -11.04
N ALA A 136 -16.82 14.07 -9.71
CA ALA A 136 -17.57 13.08 -8.94
C ALA A 136 -19.08 13.43 -8.86
N THR A 137 -19.92 12.40 -8.93
CA THR A 137 -21.35 12.52 -8.60
C THR A 137 -21.57 12.10 -7.16
N TRP A 138 -21.85 13.05 -6.27
CA TRP A 138 -21.87 12.82 -4.84
C TRP A 138 -23.13 12.08 -4.35
N VAL A 139 -22.93 11.14 -3.43
CA VAL A 139 -23.95 10.36 -2.74
C VAL A 139 -23.93 10.76 -1.27
N GLU A 140 -24.98 11.48 -0.86
CA GLU A 140 -25.10 11.98 0.51
C GLU A 140 -25.01 10.85 1.54
N GLY A 141 -24.18 11.04 2.56
CA GLY A 141 -24.00 10.09 3.66
C GLY A 141 -23.15 8.86 3.33
N LEU A 142 -22.64 8.72 2.10
CA LEU A 142 -21.74 7.62 1.76
C LEU A 142 -20.34 7.90 2.34
N VAL A 143 -19.92 7.07 3.29
CA VAL A 143 -18.60 7.15 3.93
C VAL A 143 -17.78 5.89 3.67
N TYR A 144 -16.55 6.06 3.20
CA TYR A 144 -15.60 4.97 3.00
C TYR A 144 -14.66 4.82 4.20
N ILE A 145 -14.42 3.56 4.59
CA ILE A 145 -13.49 3.20 5.66
C ILE A 145 -12.24 2.59 5.03
N CYS A 146 -11.10 3.24 5.21
CA CYS A 146 -9.81 2.86 4.62
C CYS A 146 -8.79 2.39 5.66
N ASP A 147 -9.19 1.58 6.63
CA ASP A 147 -8.35 1.23 7.79
C ASP A 147 -7.61 -0.12 7.71
N ASN A 148 -8.00 -1.01 6.79
CA ASN A 148 -7.41 -2.35 6.69
C ASN A 148 -6.12 -2.40 5.84
N ASN A 149 -5.18 -1.50 6.10
CA ASN A 149 -3.93 -1.42 5.33
C ASN A 149 -2.83 -2.22 6.02
N SER A 150 -2.42 -3.35 5.43
CA SER A 150 -1.37 -4.23 5.99
C SER A 150 -0.29 -4.57 4.96
N GLY A 151 0.88 -5.00 5.43
CA GLY A 151 2.00 -5.41 4.58
C GLY A 151 3.16 -4.42 4.56
N GLY A 152 3.92 -4.38 3.45
CA GLY A 152 5.01 -3.41 3.27
C GLY A 152 4.50 -2.04 2.80
N ILE A 153 5.36 -1.02 2.83
CA ILE A 153 4.99 0.38 2.48
C ILE A 153 4.35 0.50 1.09
N GLY A 154 4.84 -0.26 0.10
CA GLY A 154 4.26 -0.27 -1.25
C GLY A 154 2.84 -0.84 -1.27
N ASN A 155 2.57 -1.88 -0.48
CA ASN A 155 1.24 -2.48 -0.38
C ASN A 155 0.26 -1.55 0.34
N ILE A 156 0.70 -0.96 1.45
CA ILE A 156 -0.08 0.01 2.23
C ILE A 156 -0.43 1.22 1.37
N ARG A 157 0.54 1.81 0.64
CA ARG A 157 0.29 2.92 -0.28
C ARG A 157 -0.75 2.55 -1.34
N ASN A 158 -0.61 1.37 -1.94
CA ASN A 158 -1.54 0.91 -2.97
C ASN A 158 -2.97 0.72 -2.42
N TYR A 159 -3.13 0.14 -1.23
CA TYR A 159 -4.44 -0.01 -0.61
C TYR A 159 -5.10 1.34 -0.31
N ILE A 160 -4.34 2.28 0.27
CA ILE A 160 -4.85 3.61 0.60
C ILE A 160 -5.26 4.37 -0.67
N GLN A 161 -4.40 4.38 -1.69
CA GLN A 161 -4.69 5.04 -2.98
C GLN A 161 -5.90 4.42 -3.68
N THR A 162 -6.01 3.09 -3.65
CA THR A 162 -7.16 2.37 -4.23
C THR A 162 -8.45 2.70 -3.48
N CYS A 163 -8.42 2.69 -2.15
CA CYS A 163 -9.58 3.02 -1.33
C CYS A 163 -10.08 4.45 -1.59
N ILE A 164 -9.15 5.42 -1.65
CA ILE A 164 -9.47 6.81 -1.98
C ILE A 164 -10.10 6.92 -3.37
N ARG A 165 -9.49 6.27 -4.37
CA ARG A 165 -10.01 6.29 -5.73
C ARG A 165 -11.44 5.75 -5.80
N TYR A 166 -11.69 4.61 -5.17
CA TYR A 166 -13.03 4.01 -5.14
C TYR A 166 -14.03 4.86 -4.36
N ALA A 167 -13.62 5.49 -3.27
CA ALA A 167 -14.47 6.41 -2.52
C ALA A 167 -14.93 7.58 -3.41
N LEU A 168 -14.00 8.20 -4.14
CA LEU A 168 -14.31 9.32 -5.03
C LEU A 168 -15.15 8.89 -6.24
N GLU A 169 -14.80 7.77 -6.88
CA GLU A 169 -15.57 7.22 -8.01
C GLU A 169 -17.00 6.82 -7.61
N ALA A 170 -17.20 6.36 -6.37
CA ALA A 170 -18.50 6.04 -5.81
C ALA A 170 -19.28 7.27 -5.32
N GLY A 171 -18.68 8.47 -5.33
CA GLY A 171 -19.32 9.69 -4.87
C GLY A 171 -19.40 9.83 -3.35
N ALA A 172 -18.50 9.20 -2.58
CA ALA A 172 -18.51 9.30 -1.13
C ALA A 172 -18.46 10.77 -0.68
N THR A 173 -19.20 11.15 0.36
CA THR A 173 -19.07 12.48 1.00
C THR A 173 -18.18 12.45 2.23
N GLY A 174 -17.69 11.26 2.59
CA GLY A 174 -16.81 11.08 3.74
C GLY A 174 -15.77 9.98 3.57
N LEU A 175 -14.65 10.15 4.26
CA LEU A 175 -13.55 9.20 4.31
C LEU A 175 -13.01 9.16 5.75
N THR A 176 -12.84 7.97 6.32
CA THR A 176 -12.06 7.87 7.56
C THR A 176 -10.57 7.97 7.25
N ILE A 177 -9.81 8.70 8.06
CA ILE A 177 -8.35 8.72 7.98
C ILE A 177 -7.82 7.28 8.02
N PRO A 178 -6.99 6.87 7.04
CA PRO A 178 -6.49 5.51 6.98
C PRO A 178 -5.70 5.11 8.23
N LYS A 179 -5.81 3.86 8.65
CA LYS A 179 -4.98 3.29 9.72
C LYS A 179 -4.12 2.17 9.16
N ILE A 180 -3.02 1.87 9.83
CA ILE A 180 -2.03 0.92 9.33
C ILE A 180 -1.94 -0.25 10.30
N ARG A 181 -2.05 -1.48 9.81
CA ARG A 181 -1.79 -2.68 10.61
C ARG A 181 -0.29 -2.91 10.71
N LYS A 182 0.22 -2.93 11.94
CA LYS A 182 1.61 -3.28 12.20
C LYS A 182 1.83 -4.76 11.87
N ARG A 183 2.98 -5.07 11.26
CA ARG A 183 3.47 -6.44 11.10
C ARG A 183 4.12 -6.90 12.40
N SER A 184 3.88 -8.14 12.82
CA SER A 184 4.55 -8.72 13.98
C SER A 184 6.06 -8.76 13.79
N GLU A 185 6.80 -8.35 14.81
CA GLU A 185 8.27 -8.39 14.81
C GLU A 185 8.81 -9.82 14.99
N LYS A 186 7.98 -10.73 15.53
CA LYS A 186 8.35 -12.13 15.81
C LYS A 186 7.94 -13.09 14.68
N ASP A 187 6.83 -12.79 14.01
CA ASP A 187 6.32 -13.56 12.88
C ASP A 187 5.94 -12.62 11.74
N LEU A 188 6.81 -12.48 10.75
CA LEU A 188 6.60 -11.53 9.65
C LEU A 188 5.40 -11.88 8.76
N ALA A 189 4.88 -13.10 8.84
CA ALA A 189 3.66 -13.52 8.14
C ALA A 189 2.39 -13.02 8.84
N ASP A 190 2.46 -12.68 10.13
CA ASP A 190 1.35 -12.03 10.85
C ASP A 190 1.32 -10.53 10.55
N LEU A 191 0.45 -10.15 9.62
CA LEU A 191 0.24 -8.79 9.15
C LEU A 191 -0.92 -8.07 9.85
N PHE A 192 -1.59 -8.74 10.80
CA PHE A 192 -2.88 -8.30 11.33
C PHE A 192 -2.81 -8.06 12.84
N THR A 193 -1.75 -7.39 13.30
CA THR A 193 -1.60 -7.04 14.71
C THR A 193 -2.31 -5.72 15.06
N GLU A 194 -1.65 -4.82 15.78
CA GLU A 194 -2.18 -3.53 16.22
C GLU A 194 -2.40 -2.54 15.06
N PHE A 195 -3.36 -1.62 15.26
CA PHE A 195 -3.52 -0.47 14.38
C PHE A 195 -2.62 0.67 14.85
N LEU A 196 -1.87 1.22 13.91
CA LEU A 196 -1.06 2.42 14.03
C LEU A 196 -1.73 3.58 13.29
N PRO A 197 -1.49 4.83 13.73
CA PRO A 197 -2.01 6.01 13.06
C PRO A 197 -1.42 6.16 11.65
N PHE A 198 -2.10 6.92 10.78
CA PHE A 198 -1.61 7.22 9.43
C PHE A 198 -0.22 7.84 9.44
N SER A 199 0.02 8.70 10.44
CA SER A 199 1.30 9.36 10.74
C SER A 199 2.48 8.42 10.97
N TYR A 200 2.25 7.12 11.16
CA TYR A 200 3.31 6.13 11.26
C TYR A 200 4.13 5.97 9.97
N MET A 201 3.52 6.14 8.79
CA MET A 201 4.22 5.99 7.50
C MET A 201 4.06 7.19 6.56
N PHE A 202 3.10 8.08 6.81
CA PHE A 202 2.76 9.16 5.90
C PHE A 202 2.55 10.47 6.67
N ASP A 203 2.69 11.60 5.98
CA ASP A 203 2.36 12.89 6.58
C ASP A 203 0.83 13.08 6.59
N GLU A 204 0.23 12.87 7.77
CA GLU A 204 -1.21 13.02 7.96
C GLU A 204 -1.68 14.48 7.81
N GLN A 205 -0.87 15.44 8.25
CA GLN A 205 -1.24 16.84 8.13
C GLN A 205 -1.27 17.25 6.66
N HIS A 206 -0.23 16.89 5.91
CA HIS A 206 -0.20 17.12 4.47
C HIS A 206 -1.38 16.46 3.75
N PHE A 207 -1.76 15.25 4.15
CA PHE A 207 -2.93 14.55 3.60
C PHE A 207 -4.22 15.32 3.84
N ARG A 208 -4.45 15.79 5.08
CA ARG A 208 -5.63 16.59 5.43
C ARG A 208 -5.66 17.89 4.65
N ASP A 209 -4.54 18.60 4.60
CA ASP A 209 -4.42 19.87 3.89
C ASP A 209 -4.65 19.69 2.38
N ALA A 210 -4.12 18.62 1.80
CA ALA A 210 -4.33 18.28 0.39
C ALA A 210 -5.81 18.03 0.08
N PHE A 211 -6.53 17.28 0.91
CA PHE A 211 -7.98 17.06 0.75
C PHE A 211 -8.78 18.34 0.99
N ASN A 212 -8.53 19.07 2.06
CA ASN A 212 -9.23 20.33 2.36
C ASN A 212 -9.07 21.35 1.23
N THR A 213 -7.89 21.39 0.60
CA THR A 213 -7.59 22.32 -0.49
C THR A 213 -8.16 21.86 -1.84
N ASN A 214 -8.03 20.57 -2.17
CA ASN A 214 -8.31 20.07 -3.51
C ASN A 214 -9.67 19.35 -3.62
N CYS A 215 -10.23 18.88 -2.53
CA CYS A 215 -11.46 18.07 -2.48
C CYS A 215 -12.34 18.38 -1.25
N PRO A 216 -12.78 19.64 -1.06
CA PRO A 216 -13.49 20.07 0.17
C PRO A 216 -14.87 19.42 0.40
N GLN A 217 -15.39 18.66 -0.55
CA GLN A 217 -16.67 17.94 -0.51
C GLN A 217 -16.56 16.63 0.29
N ILE A 218 -15.34 16.12 0.47
CA ILE A 218 -15.05 14.97 1.31
C ILE A 218 -14.80 15.46 2.74
N THR A 219 -15.60 14.96 3.69
CA THR A 219 -15.31 15.12 5.12
C THR A 219 -14.35 14.02 5.58
N LEU A 220 -13.22 14.43 6.17
CA LEU A 220 -12.27 13.49 6.78
C LEU A 220 -12.63 13.24 8.24
N TYR A 221 -12.92 11.98 8.59
CA TYR A 221 -13.21 11.55 9.96
C TYR A 221 -12.00 10.88 10.59
N ASP A 222 -11.70 11.18 11.85
CA ASP A 222 -10.55 10.60 12.56
C ASP A 222 -10.69 9.08 12.76
N ASP A 223 -11.93 8.62 12.94
CA ASP A 223 -12.26 7.20 13.05
C ASP A 223 -13.75 6.94 12.78
N VAL A 224 -14.11 5.66 12.70
CA VAL A 224 -15.48 5.20 12.41
C VAL A 224 -16.51 5.71 13.43
N LYS A 225 -16.13 5.95 14.68
CA LYS A 225 -17.05 6.45 15.73
C LYS A 225 -17.36 7.94 15.58
N ALA A 226 -16.57 8.67 14.80
CA ALA A 226 -16.78 10.09 14.51
C ALA A 226 -17.77 10.30 13.34
N ILE A 227 -18.19 9.23 12.67
CA ILE A 227 -19.22 9.29 11.63
C ILE A 227 -20.60 9.48 12.30
N PRO A 228 -21.39 10.48 11.89
CA PRO A 228 -22.68 10.82 12.52
C PRO A 228 -23.80 9.80 12.24
#